data_AF-A0A2K0Y8P9-F1
#
_entry.id   AF-A0A2K0Y8P9-F1
#
_cell.length_a   1.000
_cell.length_b   1.000
_cell.length_c   1.000
_cell.angle_alpha   90.00
_cell.angle_beta   90.00
_cell.angle_gamma   90.00
#
_symmetry.space_group_name_H-M   'P 1'
#
loop_
_entity.id
_entity.type
_entity.pdbx_description
1 polymer ?
#
loop_
_entity_poly.entity_id
_entity_poly.type
_entity_poly.pdbx_seq_one_letter_code
_entity_poly.pdbx_strand_id
1 'polypeptide(L)' 'MSVTGLTAIIVLVAAALLGVVLYGLHRGRLSRGGALAAAILILAAASVILVYPSILTTTHMS' A
#
# COMPACT_ATOMS: atom_id res chain seq x y z
N MET A 1 -2.53 -18.95 -7.02
CA MET A 1 -1.70 -17.79 -7.41
C MET A 1 -0.51 -17.71 -6.46
N SER A 2 0.72 -17.53 -6.94
CA SER A 2 1.91 -17.47 -6.06
C SER A 2 1.83 -16.26 -5.13
N VAL A 3 2.23 -16.44 -3.86
CA VAL A 3 2.39 -15.35 -2.88
C VAL A 3 3.20 -14.20 -3.49
N THR A 4 4.25 -14.53 -4.24
CA THR A 4 5.10 -13.57 -4.97
C THR A 4 4.30 -12.70 -5.95
N GLY A 5 3.33 -13.28 -6.65
CA GLY A 5 2.48 -12.57 -7.61
C GLY A 5 1.49 -11.63 -6.91
N LEU A 6 0.94 -12.05 -5.78
CA LEU A 6 0.08 -11.19 -4.95
C LEU A 6 0.87 -10.00 -4.39
N THR A 7 2.05 -10.25 -3.83
CA THR A 7 2.95 -9.21 -3.29
C THR A 7 3.32 -8.20 -4.36
N ALA A 8 3.68 -8.65 -5.57
CA ALA A 8 4.04 -7.78 -6.67
C ALA A 8 2.89 -6.83 -7.07
N ILE A 9 1.66 -7.34 -7.14
CA ILE A 9 0.47 -6.52 -7.46
C ILE A 9 0.21 -5.49 -6.35
N ILE A 10 0.28 -5.89 -5.08
CA ILE A 10 0.08 -4.97 -3.94
C ILE A 10 1.11 -3.84 -3.98
N VAL A 11 2.37 -4.16 -4.23
CA VAL A 11 3.44 -3.16 -4.35
C VAL A 11 3.21 -2.22 -5.54
N LEU A 12 2.80 -2.76 -6.70
CA LEU A 12 2.49 -1.96 -7.89
C LEU A 12 1.34 -0.97 -7.64
N VAL A 13 0.28 -1.42 -6.98
CA VAL A 13 -0.87 -0.59 -6.62
C VAL A 13 -0.44 0.49 -5.61
N ALA A 14 0.32 0.13 -4.58
CA ALA A 14 0.81 1.09 -3.59
C ALA A 14 1.69 2.17 -4.23
N ALA A 15 2.59 1.79 -5.14
CA ALA A 15 3.45 2.72 -5.87
C ALA A 15 2.63 3.66 -6.77
N ALA A 16 1.61 3.15 -7.46
CA ALA A 16 0.72 3.97 -8.27
C ALA A 16 -0.04 5.00 -7.42
N LEU A 17 -0.58 4.59 -6.27
CA LEU A 17 -1.29 5.49 -5.35
C LEU A 17 -0.38 6.58 -4.79
N LEU A 18 0.86 6.24 -4.42
CA LEU A 18 1.86 7.23 -4.01
C LEU A 18 2.17 8.22 -5.13
N GLY A 19 2.28 7.75 -6.38
CA GLY A 19 2.43 8.60 -7.56
C GLY A 19 1.27 9.58 -7.73
N VAL A 20 0.03 9.14 -7.50
CA VAL A 20 -1.17 10.01 -7.54
C VAL A 20 -1.12 11.08 -6.44
N VAL A 21 -0.70 10.72 -5.23
CA VAL A 21 -0.56 11.65 -4.10
C VAL A 21 0.51 12.70 -4.40
N LEU A 22 1.68 12.28 -4.89
CA LEU A 22 2.77 13.18 -5.29
C LEU A 22 2.35 14.11 -6.45
N TYR A 23 1.62 13.57 -7.43
CA TYR A 23 1.08 14.34 -8.54
C TYR A 23 0.06 15.40 -8.07
N GLY A 24 -0.82 15.03 -7.14
CA GLY A 24 -1.78 15.95 -6.52
C GLY A 24 -1.10 17.05 -5.71
N LEU A 25 -0.02 16.71 -5.02
CA LEU A 25 0.83 17.67 -4.31
C LEU A 25 1.49 18.66 -5.28
N HIS A 26 2.07 18.17 -6.38
CA HIS A 26 2.70 19.00 -7.42
C HIS A 26 1.74 19.97 -8.10
N ARG A 27 0.47 19.58 -8.29
CA ARG A 27 -0.58 20.47 -8.81
C ARG A 27 -1.14 21.46 -7.78
N GLY A 28 -0.65 21.45 -6.53
CA GLY A 28 -1.18 22.29 -5.45
C GLY A 28 -2.61 21.93 -5.03
N ARG A 29 -3.13 20.76 -5.44
CA ARG A 29 -4.46 20.27 -5.08
C ARG A 29 -4.50 19.62 -3.69
N LEU A 30 -3.32 19.32 -3.14
CA LEU A 30 -3.15 18.68 -1.84
C LEU A 30 -2.20 19.50 -0.97
N SER A 31 -2.61 19.73 0.27
CA SER A 31 -1.72 20.28 1.29
C SER A 31 -0.62 19.26 1.62
N ARG A 32 0.58 19.74 1.99
CA ARG A 32 1.69 18.87 2.39
C ARG A 32 1.28 17.88 3.49
N GLY A 33 0.46 18.33 4.45
CA GLY A 33 -0.10 17.47 5.50
C GLY A 33 -1.06 16.41 4.98
N GLY A 34 -1.97 16.75 4.05
CA GLY A 34 -2.89 15.79 3.45
C GLY A 34 -2.19 14.72 2.62
N ALA A 35 -1.14 15.10 1.88
CA ALA A 35 -0.31 14.15 1.14
C ALA A 35 0.48 13.20 2.05
N LEU A 36 1.01 13.72 3.17
CA LEU A 36 1.70 12.92 4.18
C LEU A 36 0.75 11.90 4.82
N ALA A 37 -0.45 12.34 5.22
CA ALA A 37 -1.47 11.45 5.78
C ALA A 37 -1.88 10.36 4.77
N ALA A 38 -2.08 10.71 3.50
CA ALA A 38 -2.40 9.75 2.45
C ALA A 38 -1.28 8.73 2.24
N ALA A 39 -0.02 9.16 2.20
CA ALA A 39 1.12 8.26 2.05
C ALA A 39 1.23 7.28 3.23
N ILE A 40 1.04 7.75 4.46
CA ILE A 40 1.04 6.91 5.67
C ILE A 40 -0.10 5.88 5.61
N LEU A 41 -1.30 6.28 5.21
CA LEU A 41 -2.44 5.38 5.05
C LEU A 41 -2.19 4.31 3.99
N ILE A 42 -1.62 4.67 2.84
CA ILE A 42 -1.28 3.72 1.77
C ILE A 42 -0.25 2.71 2.29
N LEU A 43 0.77 3.16 3.02
CA LEU A 43 1.79 2.29 3.57
C LEU A 43 1.23 1.35 4.65
N ALA A 44 0.38 1.87 5.54
CA ALA A 44 -0.27 1.08 6.58
C ALA A 44 -1.20 0.03 5.97
N ALA A 45 -2.02 0.40 4.98
CA ALA A 45 -2.90 -0.52 4.28
C ALA A 45 -2.10 -1.62 3.55
N ALA A 46 -1.05 -1.26 2.82
CA ALA A 46 -0.19 -2.23 2.15
C ALA A 46 0.49 -3.19 3.13
N SER A 47 0.95 -2.68 4.28
CA SER A 47 1.53 -3.50 5.35
C SER A 47 0.53 -4.51 5.90
N VAL A 48 -0.69 -4.07 6.25
CA VAL A 48 -1.75 -4.97 6.76
C VAL A 48 -2.12 -6.03 5.73
N ILE A 49 -2.27 -5.65 4.46
CA ILE A 49 -2.63 -6.58 3.37
C ILE A 49 -1.53 -7.62 3.12
N LEU A 50 -0.26 -7.31 3.40
CA LEU A 50 0.84 -8.27 3.31
C LEU A 50 0.93 -9.16 4.54
N VAL A 51 0.74 -8.59 5.74
CA VAL A 51 0.88 -9.31 7.01
C VAL A 51 -0.31 -10.23 7.28
N TYR A 52 -1.54 -9.81 6.98
CA TYR A 52 -2.75 -10.57 7.29
C TYR A 52 -2.85 -11.95 6.60
N PRO A 53 -2.63 -12.08 5.27
CA PRO A 53 -2.59 -13.39 4.64
C PRO A 53 -1.38 -14.20 5.10
N SER A 54 -0.27 -13.55 5.48
CA SER A 54 0.87 -14.25 6.08
C SER A 54 0.44 -15.00 7.35
N ILE A 55 -0.29 -14.33 8.26
CA ILE A 55 -0.80 -14.93 9.50
C ILE A 55 -1.81 -16.05 9.23
N LEU A 56 -2.79 -15.82 8.35
CA LEU A 56 -3.79 -16.85 8.00
C LEU A 56 -3.14 -18.09 7.34
N THR A 57 -2.08 -17.90 6.56
CA THR A 57 -1.34 -18.99 5.93
C THR A 57 -0.53 -19.78 6.97
N THR A 58 0.09 -19.13 7.96
CA THR A 58 0.79 -19.84 9.05
C THR A 58 -0.15 -20.59 9.98
N THR A 59 -1.34 -20.06 10.28
CA THR A 59 -2.31 -20.73 11.18
C THR A 59 -2.98 -21.94 10.56
N HIS A 60 -3.11 -22.01 9.23
CA HIS A 60 -3.63 -23.18 8.52
C HIS A 60 -2.58 -24.26 8.22
N MET A 61 -1.30 -23.99 8.46
CA MET A 61 -0.19 -24.95 8.28
C MET A 61 0.33 -25.56 9.60
N SER A 62 -0.21 -25.18 10.76
CA SER A 62 0.15 -25.74 12.08
C SER A 62 -0.71 -26.93 12.48
#